data_AF-Q60BF4-F1
#
_entry.id   AF-Q60BF4-F1
#
_cell.length_a   1.000
_cell.length_b   1.000
_cell.length_c   1.000
_cell.angle_alpha   90.00
_cell.angle_beta   90.00
_cell.angle_gamma   90.00
#
_symmetry.space_group_name_H-M   'P 1'
#
loop_
_entity.id
_entity.type
_entity.pdbx_description
1 polymer ?
#
loop_
_entity_poly.entity_id
_entity_poly.type
_entity_poly.pdbx_seq_one_letter_code
_entity_poly.pdbx_strand_id
1 'polypeptide(L)'
;MFSVAKSRRRGFLPALFAIGLAACGPSFDGEKNLMEARQFMAANGQKAGVVTTASGLQYEVIREGAGESPKATDTVTVNYKGGFPDGSTFDAGDGVSFPLNGVIPGWTEGLQLMKPGAKYRFFIPPELGYGEYGVGRLIPPNAALIFEVELLKVGG
;
A
#
# COMPACT_ATOMS: atom_id res chain seq x y z
N MET A 1 56.71 53.64 16.81
CA MET A 1 56.71 54.34 15.51
C MET A 1 57.07 53.33 14.43
N PHE A 2 56.29 53.33 13.33
CA PHE A 2 56.45 52.57 12.06
C PHE A 2 56.31 51.04 12.14
N SER A 3 55.16 50.47 11.79
CA SER A 3 54.61 50.25 10.43
C SER A 3 55.36 49.19 9.65
N VAL A 4 54.82 47.96 9.65
CA VAL A 4 55.13 46.93 8.65
C VAL A 4 53.81 46.48 8.03
N ALA A 5 53.50 47.06 6.89
CA ALA A 5 52.38 46.70 6.03
C ALA A 5 52.93 46.30 4.66
N LYS A 6 52.99 44.99 4.34
CA LYS A 6 52.87 44.48 2.96
C LYS A 6 52.86 42.95 2.94
N SER A 7 51.71 42.37 2.60
CA SER A 7 51.64 41.19 1.72
C SER A 7 50.16 40.79 1.53
N ARG A 8 49.44 41.50 0.66
CA ARG A 8 48.19 40.98 0.09
C ARG A 8 48.56 40.01 -1.02
N ARG A 9 48.64 38.71 -0.70
CA ARG A 9 48.57 37.66 -1.72
C ARG A 9 47.09 37.39 -2.00
N ARG A 10 46.69 37.70 -3.23
CA ARG A 10 45.41 37.32 -3.83
C ARG A 10 45.36 35.79 -3.88
N GLY A 11 44.59 35.19 -2.98
CA GLY A 11 44.17 33.79 -3.07
C GLY A 11 42.79 33.74 -3.70
N PHE A 12 42.73 33.42 -4.99
CA PHE A 12 41.51 32.97 -5.67
C PHE A 12 41.10 31.65 -5.02
N LEU A 13 40.05 31.63 -4.20
CA LEU A 13 39.37 30.37 -3.86
C LEU A 13 38.37 30.07 -4.98
N PRO A 14 38.44 28.90 -5.63
CA PRO A 14 37.47 28.52 -6.64
C PRO A 14 36.12 28.28 -5.96
N ALA A 15 35.06 28.78 -6.59
CA ALA A 15 33.68 28.47 -6.23
C ALA A 15 33.48 26.95 -6.27
N LEU A 16 33.28 26.34 -5.09
CA LEU A 16 32.74 24.99 -5.03
C LEU A 16 31.33 25.04 -5.59
N PHE A 17 31.15 24.50 -6.79
CA PHE A 17 29.88 24.04 -7.30
C PHE A 17 29.32 23.01 -6.30
N ALA A 18 28.40 23.44 -5.43
CA ALA A 18 27.51 22.52 -4.75
C ALA A 18 26.56 21.95 -5.82
N ILE A 19 26.93 20.78 -6.36
CA ILE A 19 26.04 19.96 -7.16
C ILE A 19 24.91 19.54 -6.23
N GLY A 20 23.76 20.20 -6.36
CA GLY A 20 22.52 19.80 -5.72
C GLY A 20 22.12 18.43 -6.23
N LEU A 21 22.52 17.38 -5.52
CA LEU A 21 21.97 16.05 -5.71
C LEU A 21 20.56 16.08 -5.12
N ALA A 22 19.56 16.39 -5.95
CA ALA A 22 18.18 16.08 -5.62
C ALA A 22 18.08 14.55 -5.52
N ALA A 23 18.22 14.02 -4.30
CA ALA A 23 18.01 12.62 -4.01
C ALA A 23 16.50 12.33 -4.08
N CYS A 24 15.96 12.20 -5.29
CA CYS A 24 14.77 11.38 -5.53
C CYS A 24 15.20 9.91 -5.50
N GLY A 25 15.66 9.45 -4.34
CA GLY A 25 15.76 8.04 -4.01
C GLY A 25 14.56 7.65 -3.14
N PRO A 26 14.19 6.37 -3.07
CA PRO A 26 13.19 5.92 -2.10
C PRO A 26 13.59 6.39 -0.70
N SER A 27 12.62 6.87 0.07
CA SER A 27 12.87 7.22 1.47
C SER A 27 13.34 5.98 2.22
N PHE A 28 14.23 6.16 3.21
CA PHE A 28 14.70 5.07 4.06
C PHE A 28 13.54 4.24 4.65
N ASP A 29 12.45 4.92 5.02
CA ASP A 29 11.23 4.28 5.50
C ASP A 29 10.52 3.46 4.42
N GLY A 30 10.50 3.93 3.16
CA GLY A 30 9.87 3.21 2.06
C GLY A 30 10.58 1.91 1.67
N GLU A 31 11.91 1.88 1.71
CA GLU A 31 12.68 0.66 1.46
C GLU A 31 12.52 -0.36 2.59
N LYS A 32 12.55 0.11 3.84
CA LYS A 32 12.28 -0.72 5.01
C LYS A 32 10.89 -1.35 4.93
N ASN A 33 9.85 -0.55 4.69
CA ASN A 33 8.47 -1.03 4.62
C ASN A 33 8.28 -2.03 3.47
N LEU A 34 8.93 -1.82 2.32
CA LEU A 34 8.87 -2.76 1.21
C LEU A 34 9.45 -4.13 1.59
N MET A 35 10.57 -4.15 2.31
CA MET A 35 11.18 -5.39 2.78
C MET A 35 10.27 -6.10 3.79
N GLU A 36 9.72 -5.37 4.76
CA GLU A 36 8.77 -5.91 5.75
C GLU A 36 7.51 -6.45 5.07
N ALA A 37 6.94 -5.72 4.11
CA ALA A 37 5.81 -6.16 3.30
C ALA A 37 6.12 -7.46 2.55
N ARG A 38 7.26 -7.55 1.86
CA ARG A 38 7.66 -8.77 1.13
C ARG A 38 7.84 -9.97 2.06
N GLN A 39 8.50 -9.77 3.20
CA GLN A 39 8.68 -10.83 4.19
C GLN A 39 7.34 -11.30 4.75
N PHE A 40 6.45 -10.37 5.08
CA PHE A 40 5.11 -10.68 5.54
C PHE A 40 4.32 -11.48 4.50
N MET A 41 4.27 -11.01 3.24
CA MET A 41 3.52 -11.68 2.17
C MET A 41 4.10 -13.08 1.88
N ALA A 42 5.43 -13.22 1.86
CA ALA A 42 6.07 -14.52 1.67
C ALA A 42 5.73 -15.51 2.79
N ALA A 43 5.75 -15.07 4.05
CA ALA A 43 5.38 -15.92 5.18
C ALA A 43 3.88 -16.22 5.22
N ASN A 44 3.04 -15.25 4.89
CA ASN A 44 1.60 -15.37 4.93
C ASN A 44 1.06 -16.32 3.85
N GLY A 45 1.63 -16.29 2.65
CA GLY A 45 1.23 -17.16 1.54
C GLY A 45 1.49 -18.65 1.79
N GLN A 46 2.30 -18.99 2.79
CA GLN A 46 2.57 -20.38 3.20
C GLN A 46 1.61 -20.88 4.29
N LYS A 47 0.74 -20.02 4.83
CA LYS A 47 -0.23 -20.42 5.85
C LYS A 47 -1.35 -21.25 5.23
N ALA A 48 -1.79 -22.27 5.94
CA ALA A 48 -2.95 -23.05 5.53
C ALA A 48 -4.19 -22.16 5.40
N GLY A 49 -4.96 -22.36 4.33
CA GLY A 49 -6.17 -21.57 4.04
C GLY A 49 -5.92 -20.26 3.30
N VAL A 50 -4.65 -19.83 3.15
CA VAL A 50 -4.29 -18.67 2.31
C VAL A 50 -4.07 -19.13 0.88
N VAL A 51 -4.74 -18.47 -0.05
CA VAL A 51 -4.56 -18.65 -1.50
C VAL A 51 -3.83 -17.43 -2.06
N THR A 52 -2.83 -17.65 -2.91
CA THR A 52 -2.10 -16.60 -3.61
C THR A 52 -2.49 -16.59 -5.09
N THR A 53 -2.92 -15.45 -5.61
CA THR A 53 -3.26 -15.29 -7.02
C THR A 53 -2.02 -14.98 -7.86
N ALA A 54 -2.16 -14.97 -9.18
CA ALA A 54 -1.05 -14.66 -10.10
C ALA A 54 -0.53 -13.22 -9.97
N SER A 55 -1.35 -12.27 -9.49
CA SER A 55 -0.93 -10.88 -9.24
C SER A 55 -0.17 -10.71 -7.92
N GLY A 56 -0.16 -11.75 -7.07
CA GLY A 56 0.40 -11.70 -5.73
C GLY A 56 -0.60 -11.29 -4.64
N LEU A 57 -1.86 -10.99 -4.99
CA LEU A 57 -2.93 -10.88 -4.01
C LEU A 57 -3.04 -12.19 -3.22
N GLN A 58 -3.18 -12.09 -1.91
CA GLN A 58 -3.47 -13.24 -1.07
C GLN A 58 -4.81 -13.08 -0.39
N TYR A 59 -5.53 -14.19 -0.20
CA TYR A 59 -6.80 -14.17 0.50
C TYR A 59 -7.06 -15.45 1.28
N GLU A 60 -7.90 -15.32 2.29
CA GLU A 60 -8.44 -16.40 3.10
C GLU A 60 -9.97 -16.29 3.10
N VAL A 61 -10.65 -17.39 2.80
CA VAL A 61 -12.11 -17.45 2.87
C VAL A 61 -12.52 -17.68 4.32
N ILE A 62 -13.15 -16.69 4.94
CA ILE A 62 -13.72 -16.82 6.31
C ILE A 62 -15.13 -17.42 6.23
N ARG A 63 -15.94 -16.94 5.27
CA ARG A 63 -17.28 -17.45 5.00
C ARG A 63 -17.58 -17.37 3.51
N GLU A 64 -18.09 -18.47 2.96
CA GLU A 64 -18.56 -18.53 1.58
C GLU A 64 -19.89 -17.78 1.41
N GLY A 65 -20.05 -17.17 0.24
CA GLY A 65 -21.27 -16.52 -0.21
C GLY A 65 -22.00 -17.33 -1.27
N ALA A 66 -23.10 -16.79 -1.78
CA ALA A 66 -23.86 -17.40 -2.86
C ALA A 66 -24.29 -16.35 -3.89
N GLY A 67 -24.47 -16.79 -5.13
CA GLY A 67 -24.79 -15.94 -6.27
C GLY A 67 -23.61 -15.66 -7.18
N GLU A 68 -23.79 -14.68 -8.07
CA GLU A 68 -22.79 -14.27 -9.04
C GLU A 68 -21.79 -13.30 -8.40
N SER A 69 -20.52 -13.47 -8.76
CA SER A 69 -19.47 -12.53 -8.38
C SER A 69 -19.65 -11.20 -9.13
N PRO A 70 -19.29 -10.06 -8.52
CA PRO A 70 -19.34 -8.77 -9.19
C PRO A 70 -18.37 -8.75 -10.38
N LYS A 71 -18.72 -7.98 -11.41
CA LYS A 71 -17.79 -7.58 -12.47
C LYS A 71 -17.01 -6.34 -12.01
N ALA A 72 -15.84 -6.12 -12.61
CA ALA A 72 -15.03 -4.92 -12.34
C ALA A 72 -15.78 -3.59 -12.55
N THR A 73 -16.85 -3.56 -13.35
CA THR A 73 -17.66 -2.38 -13.63
C THR A 73 -18.83 -2.17 -12.68
N ASP A 74 -19.13 -3.15 -11.82
CA ASP A 74 -20.31 -3.11 -10.95
C ASP A 74 -20.06 -2.21 -9.74
N THR A 75 -21.15 -1.80 -9.11
CA THR A 75 -21.11 -1.19 -7.77
C THR A 75 -21.30 -2.29 -6.73
N VAL A 76 -20.53 -2.24 -5.65
CA VAL A 76 -20.67 -3.20 -4.55
C VAL A 76 -20.98 -2.49 -3.25
N THR A 77 -21.66 -3.16 -2.34
CA THR A 77 -21.87 -2.72 -0.97
C THR A 77 -21.18 -3.69 -0.03
N VAL A 78 -20.32 -3.18 0.86
CA VAL A 78 -19.50 -4.02 1.74
C VAL A 78 -19.49 -3.49 3.17
N ASN A 79 -19.23 -4.39 4.12
CA ASN A 79 -18.62 -4.03 5.41
C ASN A 79 -17.13 -4.34 5.31
N TYR A 80 -16.27 -3.50 5.88
CA TYR A 80 -14.84 -3.77 5.88
C TYR A 80 -14.11 -3.19 7.09
N LYS A 81 -12.95 -3.79 7.35
CA LYS A 81 -11.94 -3.28 8.27
C LYS A 81 -10.57 -3.41 7.63
N GLY A 82 -9.88 -2.27 7.45
CA GLY A 82 -8.55 -2.16 6.88
C GLY A 82 -7.50 -1.85 7.93
N GLY A 83 -6.41 -2.60 7.90
CA GLY A 83 -5.30 -2.46 8.85
C GLY A 83 -3.97 -2.93 8.29
N PHE A 84 -2.97 -2.95 9.16
CA PHE A 84 -1.61 -3.37 8.85
C PHE A 84 -1.28 -4.72 9.52
N PRO A 85 -0.19 -5.40 9.10
CA PRO A 85 0.26 -6.65 9.72
C PRO A 85 0.57 -6.58 11.22
N ASP A 86 0.82 -5.39 11.77
CA ASP A 86 1.02 -5.16 13.20
C ASP A 86 -0.29 -5.17 14.02
N GLY A 87 -1.45 -5.29 13.35
CA GLY A 87 -2.78 -5.31 13.95
C GLY A 87 -3.43 -3.92 14.09
N SER A 88 -2.72 -2.84 13.78
CA SER A 88 -3.30 -1.50 13.79
C SER A 88 -4.29 -1.32 12.64
N THR A 89 -5.38 -0.61 12.92
CA THR A 89 -6.48 -0.35 11.96
C THR A 89 -6.39 1.09 11.51
N PHE A 90 -6.46 1.32 10.19
CA PHE A 90 -6.45 2.67 9.62
C PHE A 90 -7.80 3.10 9.06
N ASP A 91 -8.68 2.14 8.72
CA ASP A 91 -10.00 2.44 8.16
C ASP A 91 -11.00 1.31 8.45
N ALA A 92 -12.28 1.66 8.51
CA ALA A 92 -13.38 0.71 8.64
C ALA A 92 -14.69 1.36 8.14
N GLY A 93 -15.58 0.55 7.58
CA GLY A 93 -16.85 1.04 7.08
C GLY A 93 -17.92 -0.04 7.09
N ASP A 94 -19.16 0.37 7.35
CA ASP A 94 -20.33 -0.50 7.39
C ASP A 94 -21.36 -0.03 6.34
N GLY A 95 -21.77 -0.93 5.44
CA GLY A 95 -22.72 -0.63 4.37
C GLY A 95 -22.20 0.35 3.31
N VAL A 96 -20.87 0.44 3.14
CA VAL A 96 -20.24 1.38 2.20
C VAL A 96 -20.43 0.88 0.78
N SER A 97 -20.83 1.76 -0.13
CA SER A 97 -21.03 1.43 -1.55
C SER A 97 -20.10 2.23 -2.46
N PHE A 98 -19.46 1.56 -3.40
CA PHE A 98 -18.54 2.18 -4.36
C PHE A 98 -18.48 1.37 -5.66
N PRO A 99 -18.11 2.01 -6.79
CA PRO A 99 -17.84 1.32 -8.05
C PRO A 99 -16.50 0.56 -7.98
N LEU A 100 -16.48 -0.70 -8.43
CA LEU A 100 -15.34 -1.59 -8.25
C LEU A 100 -14.11 -1.20 -9.09
N ASN A 101 -14.28 -0.37 -10.11
CA ASN A 101 -13.20 0.21 -10.91
C ASN A 101 -12.60 1.51 -10.32
N GLY A 102 -13.10 1.98 -9.17
CA GLY A 102 -12.66 3.21 -8.51
C GLY A 102 -11.81 2.98 -7.26
N VAL A 103 -11.40 1.74 -6.99
CA VAL A 103 -10.66 1.33 -5.77
C VAL A 103 -9.28 0.79 -6.11
N ILE A 104 -8.48 0.47 -5.09
CA ILE A 104 -7.15 -0.12 -5.27
C ILE A 104 -7.22 -1.44 -6.06
N PRO A 105 -6.21 -1.78 -6.88
CA PRO A 105 -6.23 -2.96 -7.73
C PRO A 105 -6.52 -4.27 -6.97
N GLY A 106 -5.99 -4.41 -5.76
CA GLY A 106 -6.25 -5.59 -4.92
C GLY A 106 -7.71 -5.76 -4.53
N TRP A 107 -8.47 -4.66 -4.37
CA TRP A 107 -9.91 -4.72 -4.14
C TRP A 107 -10.66 -5.05 -5.42
N THR A 108 -10.30 -4.41 -6.53
CA THR A 108 -10.90 -4.69 -7.84
C THR A 108 -10.77 -6.18 -8.17
N GLU A 109 -9.60 -6.77 -8.00
CA GLU A 109 -9.39 -8.21 -8.20
C GLU A 109 -10.11 -9.05 -7.13
N GLY A 110 -9.86 -8.78 -5.84
CA GLY A 110 -10.31 -9.63 -4.74
C GLY A 110 -11.82 -9.74 -4.63
N LEU A 111 -12.55 -8.64 -4.85
CA LEU A 111 -14.02 -8.65 -4.78
C LEU A 111 -14.66 -9.42 -5.93
N GLN A 112 -14.01 -9.52 -7.10
CA GLN A 112 -14.48 -10.37 -8.21
C GLN A 112 -14.33 -11.87 -7.90
N LEU A 113 -13.58 -12.24 -6.85
CA LEU A 113 -13.48 -13.61 -6.34
C LEU A 113 -14.55 -13.93 -5.29
N MET A 114 -15.23 -12.90 -4.77
CA MET A 114 -16.25 -13.05 -3.74
C MET A 114 -17.63 -13.25 -4.35
N LYS A 115 -18.52 -13.87 -3.58
CA LYS A 115 -19.95 -13.93 -3.85
C LYS A 115 -20.71 -13.12 -2.80
N PRO A 116 -21.90 -12.58 -3.10
CA PRO A 116 -22.74 -11.93 -2.11
C PRO A 116 -22.91 -12.80 -0.84
N GLY A 117 -22.80 -12.17 0.32
CA GLY A 117 -22.79 -12.81 1.65
C GLY A 117 -21.42 -13.37 2.08
N ALA A 118 -20.42 -13.43 1.20
CA ALA A 118 -19.09 -13.92 1.56
C ALA A 118 -18.38 -12.96 2.51
N LYS A 119 -17.55 -13.51 3.40
CA LYS A 119 -16.60 -12.76 4.20
C LYS A 119 -15.20 -13.29 3.96
N TYR A 120 -14.31 -12.47 3.42
CA TYR A 120 -12.93 -12.83 3.09
C TYR A 120 -11.97 -11.96 3.91
N ARG A 121 -10.77 -12.47 4.12
CA ARG A 121 -9.62 -11.68 4.54
C ARG A 121 -8.66 -11.58 3.38
N PHE A 122 -8.37 -10.36 2.94
CA PHE A 122 -7.38 -10.06 1.91
C PHE A 122 -6.08 -9.59 2.54
N PHE A 123 -4.97 -10.00 1.95
CA PHE A 123 -3.64 -9.50 2.22
C PHE A 123 -3.11 -8.94 0.91
N ILE A 124 -2.92 -7.63 0.87
CA ILE A 124 -2.68 -6.87 -0.34
C ILE A 124 -1.22 -6.41 -0.31
N PRO A 125 -0.39 -6.87 -1.27
CA PRO A 125 0.98 -6.38 -1.38
C PRO A 125 0.96 -4.91 -1.84
N PRO A 126 2.02 -4.13 -1.58
CA PRO A 126 2.03 -2.71 -1.86
C PRO A 126 1.71 -2.35 -3.32
N GLU A 127 2.14 -3.19 -4.26
CA GLU A 127 1.93 -3.03 -5.70
C GLU A 127 0.44 -3.09 -6.10
N LEU A 128 -0.40 -3.75 -5.28
CA LEU A 128 -1.85 -3.82 -5.45
C LEU A 128 -2.62 -2.90 -4.48
N GLY A 129 -1.89 -2.13 -3.66
CA GLY A 129 -2.41 -1.18 -2.69
C GLY A 129 -2.08 0.26 -3.09
N TYR A 130 -1.35 0.96 -2.21
CA TYR A 130 -0.98 2.38 -2.39
C TYR A 130 0.49 2.60 -2.81
N GLY A 131 1.23 1.52 -3.07
CA GLY A 131 2.59 1.56 -3.62
C GLY A 131 3.60 2.40 -2.85
N GLU A 132 4.61 2.89 -3.56
CA GLU A 132 5.77 3.63 -3.00
C GLU A 132 5.41 4.97 -2.35
N TYR A 133 4.23 5.52 -2.64
CA TYR A 133 3.84 6.83 -2.13
C TYR A 133 2.95 6.74 -0.89
N GLY A 134 2.20 5.66 -0.72
CA GLY A 134 1.22 5.53 0.37
C GLY A 134 0.13 6.61 0.28
N VAL A 135 -0.45 6.97 1.43
CA VAL A 135 -1.49 8.01 1.54
C VAL A 135 -1.19 8.93 2.71
N GLY A 136 -0.56 10.07 2.43
CA GLY A 136 -0.28 11.11 3.41
C GLY A 136 0.42 10.56 4.65
N ARG A 137 -0.19 10.75 5.83
CA ARG A 137 0.26 10.17 7.11
C ARG A 137 -0.52 8.93 7.53
N LEU A 138 -1.53 8.53 6.75
CA LEU A 138 -2.45 7.45 7.10
C LEU A 138 -1.88 6.09 6.69
N ILE A 139 -1.34 6.00 5.48
CA ILE A 139 -0.78 4.77 4.93
C ILE A 139 0.67 5.03 4.54
N PRO A 140 1.65 4.37 5.19
CA PRO A 140 3.04 4.55 4.84
C PRO A 140 3.36 4.09 3.41
N PRO A 141 4.43 4.64 2.80
CA PRO A 141 5.06 4.08 1.61
C PRO A 141 5.27 2.58 1.70
N ASN A 142 4.97 1.86 0.63
CA ASN A 142 5.19 0.42 0.48
C ASN A 142 4.58 -0.46 1.59
N ALA A 143 3.48 -0.04 2.21
CA ALA A 143 2.82 -0.83 3.24
C ALA A 143 2.02 -2.00 2.65
N ALA A 144 2.18 -3.20 3.23
CA ALA A 144 1.23 -4.29 3.03
C ALA A 144 -0.05 -4.01 3.82
N LEU A 145 -1.21 -4.34 3.24
CA LEU A 145 -2.51 -4.06 3.83
C LEU A 145 -3.25 -5.36 4.12
N ILE A 146 -3.99 -5.38 5.22
CA ILE A 146 -4.90 -6.47 5.57
C ILE A 146 -6.31 -5.91 5.61
N PHE A 147 -7.22 -6.54 4.88
CA PHE A 147 -8.62 -6.18 4.88
C PHE A 147 -9.48 -7.38 5.23
N GLU A 148 -10.36 -7.25 6.22
CA GLU A 148 -11.51 -8.13 6.33
C GLU A 148 -12.68 -7.46 5.62
N VAL A 149 -13.29 -8.16 4.68
CA VAL A 149 -14.37 -7.62 3.85
C VAL A 149 -15.53 -8.60 3.83
N GLU A 150 -16.73 -8.09 4.07
CA GLU A 150 -17.99 -8.80 3.88
C GLU A 150 -18.73 -8.16 2.71
N LEU A 151 -18.95 -8.94 1.64
CA LEU A 151 -19.70 -8.48 0.47
C LEU A 151 -21.19 -8.61 0.75
N LEU A 152 -21.89 -7.49 0.92
CA LEU A 152 -23.31 -7.49 1.23
C LEU A 152 -24.17 -7.57 -0.02
N LYS A 153 -23.80 -6.80 -1.05
CA LYS A 153 -24.61 -6.67 -2.27
C LYS A 153 -23.74 -6.33 -3.48
N VAL A 154 -24.19 -6.82 -4.64
CA VAL A 154 -23.72 -6.38 -5.97
C VAL A 154 -24.86 -5.59 -6.62
N GLY A 155 -24.60 -4.33 -6.94
CA GLY A 155 -25.45 -3.45 -7.73
C GLY A 155 -24.87 -3.36 -9.14
N GLY A 156 -25.52 -4.03 -10.09
CA GLY A 156 -25.17 -3.95 -11.51
C GLY A 156 -25.50 -2.60 -12.13
#